data_AF-A0ABD6C6X0-F1
#
_entry.id   AF-A0ABD6C6X0-F1
#
_cell.length_a   1.000
_cell.length_b   1.000
_cell.length_c   1.000
_cell.angle_alpha   90.00
_cell.angle_beta   90.00
_cell.angle_gamma   90.00
#
_symmetry.space_group_name_H-M   'P 1'
#
loop_
_entity.id
_entity.type
_entity.pdbx_description
1 polymer ?
#
loop_
_entity_poly.entity_id
_entity_poly.type
_entity_poly.pdbx_seq_one_letter_code
_entity_poly.pdbx_strand_id
1 'polypeptide(L)'
;MASCAECGDGIETAYDCRDCGDAFCIDHRLPGDHECASGTEDTVDVTDGGVVTEPTSLSLPDGPRVTLFLPVWRKIPWPIFPLLGVVLVPASVLALVFAPVALLGVALVPLSPLVLGLHVYHERLAHALAAESGEGEPDAWRPSGVYYFPVALLVFSRLIGDLGIVIAMGAIPGLIASIVYAVQKLRHR
;
A
#
# COMPACT_ATOMS: atom_id res chain seq x y z
N MET A 1 17.95 37.88 -7.66
CA MET A 1 17.18 37.58 -6.44
C MET A 1 15.78 38.05 -6.68
N ALA A 2 14.79 37.18 -6.53
CA ALA A 2 13.40 37.63 -6.52
C ALA A 2 13.16 38.38 -5.20
N SER A 3 12.25 39.34 -5.22
CA SER A 3 11.78 40.06 -4.05
C SER A 3 10.31 39.74 -3.85
N CYS A 4 9.88 39.62 -2.59
CA CYS A 4 8.46 39.45 -2.29
C CYS A 4 7.68 40.70 -2.74
N ALA A 5 6.58 40.51 -3.47
CA ALA A 5 5.75 41.62 -3.95
C ALA A 5 5.06 42.40 -2.80
N GLU A 6 4.81 41.74 -1.66
CA GLU A 6 4.15 42.34 -0.49
C GLU A 6 5.15 43.08 0.43
N CYS A 7 6.17 42.40 0.95
CA CYS A 7 7.10 43.01 1.93
C CYS A 7 8.38 43.61 1.31
N GLY A 8 8.67 43.33 0.04
CA GLY A 8 9.88 43.79 -0.65
C GLY A 8 11.17 43.08 -0.24
N ASP A 9 11.12 42.13 0.70
CA ASP A 9 12.31 41.40 1.16
C ASP A 9 12.87 40.48 0.07
N GLY A 10 14.19 40.33 0.07
CA GLY A 10 14.89 39.39 -0.81
C GLY A 10 14.57 37.95 -0.42
N ILE A 11 14.02 37.18 -1.35
CA ILE A 11 13.61 35.79 -1.12
C ILE A 11 14.56 34.82 -1.81
N GLU A 12 15.07 33.84 -1.04
CA GLU A 12 15.88 32.75 -1.57
C GLU A 12 15.04 31.72 -2.33
N THR A 13 13.80 31.52 -1.89
CA THR A 13 12.80 30.63 -2.51
C THR A 13 11.52 31.42 -2.75
N ALA A 14 11.12 31.53 -4.01
CA ALA A 14 9.92 32.24 -4.41
C ALA A 14 8.72 31.30 -4.54
N TYR A 15 7.56 31.73 -4.06
CA TYR A 15 6.28 31.06 -4.26
C TYR A 15 5.39 31.91 -5.16
N ASP A 16 5.06 31.39 -6.34
CA ASP A 16 4.18 32.08 -7.28
C ASP A 16 2.72 31.85 -6.90
N CYS A 17 1.97 32.92 -6.66
CA CYS A 17 0.53 32.84 -6.44
C CYS A 17 -0.16 32.45 -7.76
N ARG A 18 -1.08 31.49 -7.70
CA ARG A 18 -1.80 31.02 -8.89
C ARG A 18 -2.79 32.04 -9.44
N ASP A 19 -3.27 32.93 -8.57
CA ASP A 19 -4.40 33.80 -8.89
C ASP A 19 -3.91 35.17 -9.41
N CYS A 20 -2.91 35.80 -8.75
CA CYS A 20 -2.30 37.04 -9.22
C CYS A 20 -1.02 36.85 -10.05
N GLY A 21 -0.32 35.72 -9.93
CA GLY A 21 0.91 35.44 -10.67
C GLY A 21 2.18 36.06 -10.08
N ASP A 22 2.09 36.77 -8.95
CA ASP A 22 3.23 37.40 -8.28
C ASP A 22 4.00 36.43 -7.35
N ALA A 23 5.26 36.76 -7.08
CA ALA A 23 6.17 35.98 -6.24
C ALA A 23 6.20 36.46 -4.79
N PHE A 24 5.98 35.54 -3.85
CA PHE A 24 5.90 35.82 -2.41
C PHE A 24 6.89 34.99 -1.57
N CYS A 25 7.18 35.49 -0.36
CA CYS A 25 7.91 34.73 0.67
C CYS A 25 7.00 33.70 1.35
N ILE A 26 7.56 32.91 2.28
CA ILE A 26 6.79 31.88 3.00
C ILE A 26 5.63 32.45 3.82
N ASP A 27 5.77 33.67 4.32
CA ASP A 27 4.80 34.32 5.20
C ASP A 27 3.63 34.94 4.42
N HIS A 28 3.84 35.31 3.14
CA HIS A 28 2.83 35.98 2.31
C HIS A 28 2.32 35.11 1.15
N ARG A 29 2.55 33.79 1.18
CA ARG A 29 2.22 32.89 0.06
C ARG A 29 0.73 32.59 -0.11
N LEU A 30 -0.09 32.77 0.93
CA LEU A 30 -1.54 32.52 0.84
C LEU A 30 -2.26 33.80 0.38
N PRO A 31 -3.37 33.69 -0.40
CA PRO A 31 -4.15 34.84 -0.85
C PRO A 31 -4.73 35.74 0.26
N GLY A 32 -4.85 35.25 1.50
CA GLY A 32 -5.27 36.05 2.65
C GLY A 32 -4.14 36.83 3.32
N ASP A 33 -2.90 36.52 2.98
CA ASP A 33 -1.69 37.12 3.56
C ASP A 33 -1.02 38.13 2.61
N HIS A 34 -1.64 38.45 1.46
CA HIS A 34 -1.21 39.51 0.54
C HIS A 34 -2.42 40.13 -0.18
N GLU A 35 -2.23 41.31 -0.77
CA GLU A 35 -3.28 41.95 -1.58
C GLU A 35 -3.41 41.29 -2.96
N CYS A 36 -4.14 40.17 -3.03
CA CYS A 36 -4.33 39.43 -4.27
C CYS A 36 -5.28 40.17 -5.24
N ALA A 37 -4.76 40.64 -6.37
CA ALA A 37 -5.50 41.45 -7.35
C ALA A 37 -6.64 40.70 -8.07
N SER A 38 -6.58 39.37 -8.12
CA SER A 38 -7.69 38.51 -8.54
C SER A 38 -8.70 38.43 -7.40
N GLY A 39 -9.52 39.48 -7.29
CA GLY A 39 -10.39 39.76 -6.16
C GLY A 39 -11.09 38.53 -5.58
N THR A 40 -10.81 38.30 -4.29
CA THR A 40 -11.73 37.55 -3.43
C THR A 40 -12.63 38.59 -2.75
N GLU A 41 -13.64 39.06 -3.47
CA GLU A 41 -14.82 39.64 -2.81
C GLU A 41 -15.59 38.49 -2.15
N ASP A 42 -15.11 38.03 -1.00
CA ASP A 42 -15.90 37.34 0.02
C ASP A 42 -15.61 38.00 1.38
N THR A 43 -15.73 39.32 1.41
CA THR A 43 -16.01 40.02 2.66
C THR A 43 -17.44 39.68 3.07
N VAL A 44 -17.61 38.64 3.88
CA VAL A 44 -18.81 38.52 4.70
C VAL A 44 -18.74 39.64 5.73
N ASP A 45 -19.40 40.72 5.37
CA ASP A 45 -19.72 41.88 6.18
C ASP A 45 -20.54 41.42 7.40
N VAL A 46 -19.89 41.38 8.57
CA VAL A 46 -20.60 41.22 9.85
C VAL A 46 -21.08 42.60 10.28
N THR A 47 -22.12 43.09 9.60
CA THR A 47 -22.93 44.20 10.09
C THR A 47 -24.13 43.68 10.86
N ASP A 48 -24.21 44.17 12.08
CA ASP A 48 -25.24 43.99 13.09
C ASP A 48 -26.66 44.11 12.50
N GLY A 49 -27.37 42.99 12.46
CA GLY A 49 -28.63 42.86 11.75
C GLY A 49 -29.42 41.62 12.14
N GLY A 50 -29.48 41.33 13.44
CA GLY A 50 -30.58 40.58 14.07
C GLY A 50 -30.93 39.21 13.48
N VAL A 51 -30.07 38.22 13.70
CA VAL A 51 -30.52 36.84 13.96
C VAL A 51 -29.68 36.32 15.11
N VAL A 52 -30.33 36.00 16.23
CA VAL A 52 -29.73 35.25 17.33
C VAL A 52 -29.38 33.88 16.78
N THR A 53 -28.16 33.71 16.29
CA THR A 53 -27.57 32.39 16.13
C THR A 53 -27.09 31.99 17.52
N GLU A 54 -27.94 31.21 18.18
CA GLU A 54 -27.57 30.49 19.39
C GLU A 54 -26.18 29.87 19.21
N PRO A 55 -25.33 29.83 20.25
CA PRO A 55 -24.12 29.03 20.18
C PRO A 55 -24.59 27.61 19.89
N THR A 56 -24.31 27.13 18.68
CA THR A 56 -24.58 25.77 18.24
C THR A 56 -23.84 24.84 19.19
N SER A 57 -24.49 24.53 20.31
CA SER A 57 -24.18 23.40 21.16
C SER A 57 -24.43 22.21 20.26
N LEU A 58 -23.34 21.70 19.69
CA LEU A 58 -23.32 20.39 19.05
C LEU A 58 -23.74 19.38 20.11
N SER A 59 -25.05 19.15 20.20
CA SER A 59 -25.64 18.01 20.86
C SER A 59 -25.17 16.79 20.10
N LEU A 60 -24.00 16.28 20.50
CA LEU A 60 -23.54 14.97 20.09
C LEU A 60 -24.66 13.99 20.44
N PRO A 61 -25.21 13.25 19.48
CA PRO A 61 -26.21 12.24 19.78
C PRO A 61 -25.62 11.26 20.79
N ASP A 62 -26.41 10.87 21.79
CA ASP A 62 -26.09 9.80 22.74
C ASP A 62 -25.78 8.54 21.93
N GLY A 63 -24.50 8.36 21.61
CA GLY A 63 -24.01 7.21 20.88
C GLY A 63 -24.33 5.94 21.68
N PRO A 64 -24.53 4.80 21.01
CA PRO A 64 -24.74 3.53 21.70
C PRO A 64 -23.60 3.34 22.69
N ARG A 65 -23.93 3.23 23.99
CA ARG A 65 -22.97 3.03 25.07
C ARG A 65 -22.14 1.80 24.74
N VAL A 66 -20.93 2.00 24.21
CA VAL A 66 -19.95 0.94 23.92
C VAL A 66 -19.33 0.49 25.25
N THR A 67 -20.17 0.00 26.17
CA THR A 67 -19.72 -0.60 27.44
C THR A 67 -19.78 -2.13 27.38
N LEU A 68 -20.17 -2.72 26.24
CA LEU A 68 -20.43 -4.15 26.13
C LEU A 68 -19.15 -5.01 26.09
N PHE A 69 -17.98 -4.44 25.77
CA PHE A 69 -16.72 -5.19 25.70
C PHE A 69 -15.80 -5.06 26.93
N LEU A 70 -16.16 -4.22 27.92
CA LEU A 70 -15.29 -3.97 29.07
C LEU A 70 -15.35 -4.95 30.27
N PRO A 71 -16.26 -5.95 30.41
CA PRO A 71 -16.20 -6.85 31.56
C PRO A 71 -15.55 -8.23 31.32
N VAL A 72 -15.30 -8.66 30.07
CA VAL A 72 -14.83 -10.04 29.82
C VAL A 72 -13.35 -10.23 30.16
N TRP A 73 -12.50 -9.25 29.85
CA TRP A 73 -11.05 -9.34 30.06
C TRP A 73 -10.65 -9.47 31.53
N ARG A 74 -11.52 -9.04 32.46
CA ARG A 74 -11.28 -9.10 33.90
C ARG A 74 -11.46 -10.51 34.49
N LYS A 75 -12.17 -11.41 33.79
CA LYS A 75 -12.34 -12.81 34.21
C LYS A 75 -11.26 -13.74 33.69
N ILE A 76 -10.38 -13.28 32.80
CA ILE A 76 -9.34 -14.12 32.22
C ILE A 76 -8.19 -14.24 33.23
N PRO A 77 -7.85 -15.46 33.69
CA PRO A 77 -6.69 -15.69 34.54
C PRO A 77 -5.44 -15.10 33.90
N TRP A 78 -4.64 -14.37 34.68
CA TRP A 78 -3.37 -13.79 34.23
C TRP A 78 -2.43 -14.75 33.45
N PRO A 79 -2.32 -16.07 33.76
CA PRO A 79 -1.49 -16.98 32.97
C PRO A 79 -2.00 -17.28 31.54
N ILE A 80 -3.23 -16.92 31.18
CA ILE A 80 -3.73 -17.13 29.81
C ILE A 80 -3.10 -16.13 28.84
N PHE A 81 -2.77 -14.92 29.27
CA PHE A 81 -2.15 -13.91 28.39
C PHE A 81 -0.80 -14.33 27.78
N PRO A 82 0.18 -14.87 28.53
CA PRO A 82 1.42 -15.35 27.92
C PRO A 82 1.18 -16.56 27.01
N LEU A 83 0.24 -17.45 27.34
CA LEU A 83 -0.10 -18.59 26.50
C LEU A 83 -0.75 -18.14 25.18
N LEU A 84 -1.64 -17.15 25.25
CA LEU A 84 -2.22 -16.49 24.09
C LEU A 84 -1.12 -15.87 23.23
N GLY A 85 -0.20 -15.10 23.83
CA GLY A 85 0.94 -14.52 23.10
C GLY A 85 1.82 -15.58 22.41
N VAL A 86 2.12 -16.68 23.09
CA VAL A 86 2.94 -17.77 22.55
C VAL A 86 2.24 -18.53 21.42
N VAL A 87 0.90 -18.58 21.37
CA VAL A 87 0.17 -19.31 20.33
C VAL A 87 -0.28 -18.39 19.19
N LEU A 88 -0.86 -17.23 19.49
CA LEU A 88 -1.42 -16.32 18.49
C LEU A 88 -0.34 -15.60 17.67
N VAL A 89 0.80 -15.25 18.26
CA VAL A 89 1.90 -14.61 17.52
C VAL A 89 2.45 -15.53 16.43
N PRO A 90 2.91 -16.77 16.71
CA PRO A 90 3.38 -17.65 15.64
C PRO A 90 2.27 -18.07 14.67
N ALA A 91 1.03 -18.26 15.14
CA ALA A 91 -0.10 -18.55 14.25
C ALA A 91 -0.40 -17.39 13.28
N SER A 92 -0.30 -16.14 13.75
CA SER A 92 -0.48 -14.95 12.92
C SER A 92 0.67 -14.74 11.93
N VAL A 93 1.91 -15.05 12.31
CA VAL A 93 3.06 -15.03 11.41
C VAL A 93 2.93 -16.11 10.34
N LEU A 94 2.53 -17.34 10.72
CA LEU A 94 2.21 -18.38 9.74
C LEU A 94 1.07 -17.94 8.81
N ALA A 95 -0.03 -17.41 9.36
CA ALA A 95 -1.14 -16.93 8.55
C ALA A 95 -0.70 -15.83 7.57
N LEU A 96 0.12 -14.87 7.99
CA LEU A 96 0.64 -13.80 7.14
C LEU A 96 1.68 -14.28 6.11
N VAL A 97 2.39 -15.37 6.37
CA VAL A 97 3.34 -15.97 5.40
C VAL A 97 2.61 -16.83 4.38
N PHE A 98 1.60 -17.60 4.79
CA PHE A 98 0.91 -18.56 3.94
C PHE A 98 -0.34 -17.99 3.22
N ALA A 99 -1.08 -17.06 3.83
CA ALA A 99 -2.26 -16.46 3.23
C ALA A 99 -1.98 -15.66 1.93
N PRO A 100 -0.94 -14.80 1.83
CA PRO A 100 -0.67 -14.08 0.59
C PRO A 100 -0.18 -15.02 -0.50
N VAL A 101 0.55 -16.09 -0.17
CA VAL A 101 1.04 -17.08 -1.17
C VAL A 101 -0.11 -17.90 -1.73
N ALA A 102 -1.06 -18.32 -0.90
CA ALA A 102 -2.26 -19.02 -1.36
C ALA A 102 -3.16 -18.13 -2.23
N LEU A 103 -3.35 -16.87 -1.83
CA LEU A 103 -4.21 -15.94 -2.57
C LEU A 103 -3.56 -15.49 -3.90
N LEU A 104 -2.26 -15.18 -3.89
CA LEU A 104 -1.47 -14.89 -5.10
C LEU A 104 -1.39 -16.10 -6.02
N GLY A 105 -1.22 -17.31 -5.47
CA GLY A 105 -1.22 -18.54 -6.26
C GLY A 105 -2.55 -18.77 -6.97
N VAL A 106 -3.67 -18.61 -6.25
CA VAL A 106 -5.02 -18.80 -6.82
C VAL A 106 -5.35 -17.72 -7.87
N ALA A 107 -4.86 -16.49 -7.72
CA ALA A 107 -5.11 -15.41 -8.67
C ALA A 107 -4.16 -15.43 -9.89
N LEU A 108 -2.86 -15.66 -9.68
CA LEU A 108 -1.85 -15.56 -10.74
C LEU A 108 -1.74 -16.83 -11.60
N VAL A 109 -2.01 -18.02 -11.05
CA VAL A 109 -1.98 -19.27 -11.81
C VAL A 109 -2.99 -19.29 -12.97
N PRO A 110 -4.26 -18.87 -12.82
CA PRO A 110 -5.19 -18.80 -13.95
C PRO A 110 -4.94 -17.58 -14.86
N LEU A 111 -4.31 -16.51 -14.37
CA LEU A 111 -3.96 -15.34 -15.17
C LEU A 111 -2.78 -15.59 -16.10
N SER A 112 -1.85 -16.46 -15.71
CA SER A 112 -0.70 -16.87 -16.51
C SER A 112 -1.04 -17.35 -17.94
N PRO A 113 -1.94 -18.34 -18.15
CA PRO A 113 -2.27 -18.82 -19.49
C PRO A 113 -3.01 -17.75 -20.31
N LEU A 114 -3.77 -16.85 -19.66
CA LEU A 114 -4.41 -15.73 -20.35
C LEU A 114 -3.37 -14.73 -20.87
N VAL A 115 -2.38 -14.36 -20.06
CA VAL A 115 -1.31 -13.45 -20.47
C VAL A 115 -0.47 -14.07 -21.59
N LEU A 116 -0.12 -15.35 -21.48
CA LEU A 116 0.59 -16.08 -22.55
C LEU A 116 -0.25 -16.16 -23.83
N GLY A 117 -1.54 -16.48 -23.72
CA GLY A 117 -2.46 -16.54 -24.86
C GLY A 117 -2.62 -15.20 -25.57
N LEU A 118 -2.76 -14.11 -24.81
CA LEU A 118 -2.87 -12.75 -25.34
C LEU A 118 -1.57 -12.32 -26.05
N HIS A 119 -0.42 -12.68 -25.49
CA HIS A 119 0.88 -12.37 -26.11
C HIS A 119 1.08 -13.15 -27.42
N VAL A 120 0.80 -14.45 -27.42
CA VAL A 120 0.83 -15.29 -28.64
C VAL A 120 -0.13 -14.76 -29.71
N TYR A 121 -1.32 -14.33 -29.30
CA TYR A 121 -2.29 -13.72 -30.20
C TYR A 121 -1.75 -12.43 -30.83
N HIS A 122 -1.17 -11.55 -30.03
CA HIS A 122 -0.64 -10.27 -30.49
C HIS A 122 0.55 -10.46 -31.46
N GLU A 123 1.45 -11.41 -31.20
CA GLU A 123 2.54 -11.73 -32.13
C GLU A 123 2.01 -12.31 -33.45
N ARG A 124 1.04 -13.24 -33.40
CA ARG A 124 0.41 -13.77 -34.63
C ARG A 124 -0.29 -12.69 -35.44
N LEU A 125 -0.97 -11.77 -34.77
CA LEU A 125 -1.63 -10.65 -35.43
C LEU A 125 -0.60 -9.72 -36.09
N ALA A 126 0.51 -9.42 -35.40
CA ALA A 126 1.58 -8.60 -35.96
C ALA A 126 2.21 -9.24 -37.21
N HIS A 127 2.43 -10.55 -37.21
CA HIS A 127 2.92 -11.28 -38.38
C HIS A 127 1.91 -11.32 -39.53
N ALA A 128 0.61 -11.48 -39.23
CA ALA A 128 -0.43 -11.45 -40.25
C ALA A 128 -0.51 -10.07 -40.95
N LEU A 129 -0.45 -8.99 -40.17
CA LEU A 129 -0.42 -7.61 -40.69
C LEU A 129 0.83 -7.33 -41.52
N ALA A 130 2.00 -7.80 -41.07
CA ALA A 130 3.24 -7.67 -41.83
C ALA A 130 3.16 -8.43 -43.17
N ALA A 131 2.58 -9.63 -43.20
CA ALA A 131 2.38 -10.39 -44.44
C ALA A 131 1.43 -9.70 -45.43
N GLU A 132 0.38 -9.03 -44.93
CA GLU A 132 -0.54 -8.24 -45.76
C GLU A 132 0.12 -6.96 -46.33
N SER A 133 1.12 -6.40 -45.64
CA SER A 133 1.81 -5.19 -46.08
C SER A 133 2.74 -5.37 -47.29
N GLY A 134 3.06 -6.62 -47.66
CA GLY A 134 3.94 -6.93 -48.80
C GLY A 134 5.43 -6.64 -48.57
N GLU A 135 5.82 -6.23 -47.37
CA GLU A 135 7.22 -5.97 -47.00
C GLU A 135 7.92 -7.27 -46.53
N GLY A 136 8.49 -8.02 -47.48
CA GLY A 136 9.55 -9.01 -47.20
C GLY A 136 9.15 -10.50 -47.19
N GLU A 137 10.12 -11.34 -47.58
CA GLU A 137 10.09 -12.81 -47.51
C GLU A 137 9.79 -13.25 -46.06
N PRO A 138 8.87 -14.21 -45.82
CA PRO A 138 8.50 -14.62 -44.47
C PRO A 138 9.66 -15.35 -43.80
N ASP A 139 10.49 -14.62 -43.05
CA ASP A 139 11.47 -15.20 -42.15
C ASP A 139 10.75 -16.12 -41.16
N ALA A 140 11.27 -17.35 -41.02
CA ALA A 140 10.70 -18.35 -40.14
C ALA A 140 10.55 -17.80 -38.72
N TRP A 141 9.34 -17.89 -38.16
CA TRP A 141 9.00 -17.36 -36.85
C TRP A 141 10.03 -17.77 -35.80
N ARG A 142 10.67 -16.77 -35.18
CA ARG A 142 11.61 -16.95 -34.06
C ARG A 142 11.02 -16.24 -32.85
N PRO A 143 10.63 -16.97 -31.79
CA PRO A 143 10.11 -16.33 -30.58
C PRO A 143 11.18 -15.42 -30.00
N SER A 144 10.81 -14.17 -29.72
CA SER A 144 11.70 -13.23 -29.05
C SER A 144 12.02 -13.75 -27.65
N GLY A 145 13.19 -13.41 -27.09
CA GLY A 145 13.56 -13.80 -25.72
C GLY A 145 12.55 -13.36 -24.66
N VAL A 146 11.74 -12.35 -24.98
CA VAL A 146 10.62 -11.84 -24.15
C VAL A 146 9.56 -12.92 -23.93
N TYR A 147 9.37 -13.84 -24.88
CA TYR A 147 8.43 -14.96 -24.78
C TYR A 147 8.72 -15.88 -23.57
N TYR A 148 10.00 -16.08 -23.25
CA TYR A 148 10.40 -16.98 -22.17
C TYR A 148 10.37 -16.32 -20.79
N PHE A 149 10.29 -14.98 -20.71
CA PHE A 149 10.36 -14.27 -19.44
C PHE A 149 9.20 -14.60 -18.49
N PRO A 150 7.91 -14.56 -18.93
CA PRO A 150 6.79 -14.95 -18.06
C PRO A 150 6.84 -16.41 -17.65
N VAL A 151 7.29 -17.29 -18.56
CA VAL A 151 7.43 -18.73 -18.29
C VAL A 151 8.54 -18.96 -17.26
N ALA A 152 9.70 -18.32 -17.41
CA ALA A 152 10.80 -18.37 -16.46
C ALA A 152 10.38 -17.83 -15.08
N LEU A 153 9.63 -16.74 -15.04
CA LEU A 153 9.14 -16.13 -13.80
C LEU A 153 8.10 -17.03 -13.10
N LEU A 154 7.27 -17.75 -13.86
CA LEU A 154 6.34 -18.75 -13.32
C LEU A 154 7.07 -19.99 -12.79
N VAL A 155 8.06 -20.50 -13.52
CA VAL A 155 8.90 -21.62 -13.07
C VAL A 155 9.68 -21.23 -11.81
N PHE A 156 10.24 -20.03 -11.77
CA PHE A 156 10.99 -19.50 -10.63
C PHE A 156 10.11 -19.28 -9.40
N SER A 157 8.89 -18.73 -9.57
CA SER A 157 7.95 -18.55 -8.45
C SER A 157 7.46 -19.89 -7.88
N ARG A 158 7.26 -20.91 -8.72
CA ARG A 158 6.99 -22.29 -8.27
C ARG A 158 8.17 -22.87 -7.48
N LEU A 159 9.40 -22.72 -7.98
CA LEU A 159 10.61 -23.17 -7.28
C LEU A 159 10.81 -22.51 -5.91
N ILE A 160 10.52 -21.20 -5.80
CA ILE A 160 10.59 -20.48 -4.51
C ILE A 160 9.46 -20.89 -3.57
N GLY A 161 8.26 -21.12 -4.10
CA GLY A 161 7.12 -21.61 -3.31
C GLY A 161 7.42 -22.94 -2.61
N ASP A 162 8.13 -23.85 -3.29
CA ASP A 162 8.57 -25.12 -2.71
C ASP A 162 9.76 -24.94 -1.74
N LEU A 163 10.62 -23.93 -1.91
CA LEU A 163 11.69 -23.62 -0.97
C LEU A 163 11.15 -23.23 0.43
N GLY A 164 9.97 -22.60 0.49
CA GLY A 164 9.26 -22.36 1.75
C GLY A 164 8.87 -23.65 2.48
N ILE A 165 8.49 -24.70 1.74
CA ILE A 165 8.22 -26.04 2.30
C ILE A 165 9.52 -26.67 2.80
N VAL A 166 10.63 -26.51 2.09
CA VAL A 166 11.95 -27.02 2.51
C VAL A 166 12.45 -26.32 3.79
N ILE A 167 12.27 -25.01 3.92
CA ILE A 167 12.63 -24.26 5.15
C ILE A 167 11.71 -24.66 6.32
N ALA A 168 10.41 -24.82 6.08
CA ALA A 168 9.47 -25.30 7.10
C ALA A 168 9.78 -26.73 7.56
N MET A 169 10.14 -27.62 6.63
CA MET A 169 10.58 -29.00 6.91
C MET A 169 11.93 -29.05 7.62
N GLY A 170 12.80 -28.05 7.46
CA GLY A 170 14.08 -27.94 8.19
C GLY A 170 13.94 -27.34 9.59
N ALA A 171 12.99 -26.43 9.79
CA ALA A 171 12.75 -25.79 11.09
C ALA A 171 12.15 -26.76 12.12
N ILE A 172 11.31 -27.71 11.68
CA ILE A 172 10.68 -28.72 12.55
C ILE A 172 11.72 -29.64 13.25
N PRO A 173 12.66 -30.30 12.54
CA PRO A 173 13.69 -31.10 13.19
C PRO A 173 14.65 -30.25 14.04
N GLY A 174 14.95 -29.01 13.66
CA GLY A 174 15.73 -28.08 14.48
C GLY A 174 15.03 -27.73 15.81
N LEU A 175 13.71 -27.53 15.78
CA LEU A 175 12.89 -27.26 16.96
C LEU A 175 12.76 -28.50 17.85
N ILE A 176 12.57 -29.70 17.26
CA ILE A 176 12.57 -30.97 17.99
C ILE A 176 13.92 -31.20 18.67
N ALA A 177 15.04 -31.01 17.96
CA ALA A 177 16.39 -31.14 18.53
C ALA A 177 16.62 -30.16 19.69
N SER A 178 16.13 -28.93 19.55
CA SER A 178 16.23 -27.89 20.59
C SER A 178 15.41 -28.26 21.85
N ILE A 179 14.21 -28.83 21.67
CA ILE A 179 13.38 -29.33 22.78
C ILE A 179 14.05 -30.52 23.46
N VAL A 180 14.56 -31.49 22.71
CA VAL A 180 15.26 -32.65 23.27
C VAL A 180 16.49 -32.21 24.06
N TYR A 181 17.27 -31.28 23.54
CA TYR A 181 18.42 -30.70 24.24
C TYR A 181 18.01 -29.99 25.54
N ALA A 182 16.94 -29.18 25.51
CA ALA A 182 16.44 -28.49 26.69
C ALA A 182 15.95 -29.47 27.78
N VAL A 183 15.25 -30.54 27.39
CA VAL A 183 14.79 -31.59 28.31
C VAL A 183 15.96 -32.36 28.91
N GLN A 184 16.96 -32.73 28.11
CA GLN A 184 18.18 -33.39 28.61
C GLN A 184 18.93 -32.50 29.60
N LYS A 185 19.07 -31.21 29.31
CA LYS A 185 19.74 -30.24 30.20
C LYS A 185 19.02 -30.04 31.53
N LEU A 186 17.68 -30.12 31.55
CA LEU A 186 16.89 -30.06 32.78
C LEU A 186 17.00 -31.32 33.62
N ARG A 187 17.31 -32.48 33.03
CA ARG A 187 17.46 -33.76 33.74
C ARG A 187 18.81 -33.92 34.45
N HIS A 188 19.81 -33.15 34.03
CA HIS A 188 21.17 -33.18 34.58
C HIS A 188 21.47 -32.03 35.56
N ARG A 189 20.45 -31.29 36.00
CA ARG A 189 20.51 -30.34 37.12
C ARG A 189 19.77 -30.91 38.32
#